data_AF-A0A1E5LDQ0-F1
#
_entry.id   AF-A0A1E5LDQ0-F1
#
_cell.length_a   1.000
_cell.length_b   1.000
_cell.length_c   1.000
_cell.angle_alpha   90.00
_cell.angle_beta   90.00
_cell.angle_gamma   90.00
#
_symmetry.space_group_name_H-M   'P 1'
#
loop_
_entity.id
_entity.type
_entity.pdbx_description
1 polymer ?
#
loop_
_entity_poly.entity_id
_entity_poly.type
_entity_poly.pdbx_seq_one_letter_code
_entity_poly.pdbx_strand_id
1 'polypeptide(L)'
;MNNIRFSGIASGLDTDSIVKQLMDVERLPLIRYEQEKQTLEWKRDDYREINKALFEFDDYLFKNMALERDFLKSKVTSSNDSLVGVKAVGPTSNANMTFDKVHNLATATRWTAPETVSYVSGTARTISFDYKKPGETSFSTVDIEVKETDTFQDVMRNLNQSSLGISFYHDEFTDQVVVSSKDTGSGAQLMINDTETADFMKELGFSMATSGKELGYNGEDAATVFTAKQQAVEPFKIESNSLSFEITAEDGTVTTKTVNINETEELDSVIKDLNDASLGFSVNLSKDNKVEFIVDASSEIMSIEATDELTASVLDQLGFVGARSGTDIGEVGSTRENVFINDNIKSNGENARLIINGIETEKASNNFQIDGIEYTLKSEFSSGQAITVDAKTDVDAMFDKIIEFMDKYNQLIDKMQGKVEEELYRDYKPLTDEERESLSEKQIEQWEEKSKSGLLRNDSILSNTLNELRAATYQPVDGLGNLLDNLTAIGIVTSKDYLEGGKLLLDPEIRGEERLTGEERLRKALEENPNAVFDLFNKNGDATAEKGIVDRMRDTLKSAQSKITERAGKDSSVLDQYTIGKELTRLEEDIYDFEEKLIRIEDRYWREFTAMEKAMQQYNSQADYLVQSLTQQS
;
A
#
# COMPACT_ATOMS: atom_id res chain seq x y z
N MET A 1 13.54 -43.98 -45.01
CA MET A 1 14.16 -45.31 -45.22
C MET A 1 15.57 -45.09 -45.75
N ASN A 2 16.61 -45.49 -45.00
CA ASN A 2 17.99 -45.42 -45.46
C ASN A 2 18.20 -46.44 -46.58
N ASN A 3 18.06 -46.00 -47.84
CA ASN A 3 18.66 -46.70 -48.96
C ASN A 3 20.17 -46.55 -48.81
N ILE A 4 20.87 -47.65 -48.52
CA ILE A 4 22.32 -47.71 -48.60
C ILE A 4 22.68 -47.45 -50.07
N ARG A 5 23.22 -46.26 -50.37
CA ARG A 5 23.66 -45.85 -51.70
C ARG A 5 25.17 -46.10 -51.77
N PHE A 6 25.61 -46.79 -52.82
CA PHE A 6 27.02 -47.07 -53.03
C PHE A 6 27.59 -46.02 -53.98
N SER A 7 28.21 -44.99 -53.41
CA SER A 7 28.85 -43.86 -54.13
C SER A 7 30.09 -44.30 -54.90
N GLY A 8 30.29 -43.79 -56.12
CA GLY A 8 31.59 -43.73 -56.78
C GLY A 8 32.15 -45.04 -57.34
N ILE A 9 31.41 -46.16 -57.26
CA ILE A 9 31.90 -47.49 -57.71
C ILE A 9 32.21 -47.51 -59.22
N ALA A 10 31.47 -46.73 -60.02
CA ALA A 10 31.59 -46.71 -61.48
C ALA A 10 32.62 -45.69 -62.02
N SER A 11 32.68 -44.52 -61.39
CA SER A 11 33.39 -43.35 -61.88
C SER A 11 34.68 -43.04 -61.11
N GLY A 12 34.82 -43.59 -59.89
CA GLY A 12 35.90 -43.22 -58.97
C GLY A 12 35.74 -41.82 -58.33
N LEU A 13 34.60 -41.15 -58.53
CA LEU A 13 34.30 -39.84 -57.95
C LEU A 13 33.57 -40.00 -56.61
N ASP A 14 33.96 -39.19 -55.62
CA ASP A 14 33.21 -39.04 -54.36
C ASP A 14 31.97 -38.17 -54.60
N THR A 15 30.91 -38.81 -55.09
CA THR A 15 29.66 -38.12 -55.45
C THR A 15 28.95 -37.56 -54.23
N ASP A 16 29.12 -38.18 -53.05
CA ASP A 16 28.53 -37.73 -51.80
C ASP A 16 29.11 -36.37 -51.39
N SER A 17 30.45 -36.24 -51.43
CA SER A 17 31.14 -34.98 -51.13
C SER A 17 30.81 -33.88 -52.15
N ILE A 18 30.71 -34.21 -53.44
CA ILE A 18 30.37 -33.23 -54.48
C ILE A 18 28.93 -32.73 -54.30
N VAL A 19 27.96 -33.64 -54.09
CA VAL A 19 26.56 -33.25 -53.85
C VAL A 19 26.46 -32.39 -52.59
N LYS A 20 27.17 -32.74 -51.51
CA LYS A 20 27.21 -31.92 -50.30
C LYS A 20 27.72 -30.51 -50.61
N GLN A 21 28.86 -30.36 -51.28
CA GLN A 21 29.42 -29.05 -51.65
C GLN A 21 28.48 -28.24 -52.56
N LEU A 22 27.78 -28.88 -53.48
CA LEU A 22 26.77 -28.21 -54.31
C LEU A 22 25.59 -27.72 -53.46
N MET A 23 25.13 -28.54 -52.51
CA MET A 23 24.07 -28.17 -51.58
C MET A 23 24.50 -27.04 -50.62
N ASP A 24 25.74 -27.02 -50.17
CA ASP A 24 26.28 -25.94 -49.32
C ASP A 24 26.18 -24.57 -50.03
N VAL A 25 26.46 -24.53 -51.34
CA VAL A 25 26.30 -23.31 -52.16
C VAL A 25 24.82 -22.96 -52.35
N GLU A 26 23.97 -23.94 -52.63
CA GLU A 26 22.52 -23.72 -52.82
C GLU A 26 21.83 -23.28 -51.53
N ARG A 27 22.37 -23.60 -50.35
CA ARG A 27 21.88 -23.19 -49.02
C ARG A 27 22.17 -21.74 -48.66
N LEU A 28 23.06 -21.03 -49.35
CA LEU A 28 23.40 -19.64 -49.03
C LEU A 28 22.19 -18.69 -48.88
N PRO A 29 21.14 -18.76 -49.72
CA PRO A 29 19.95 -17.94 -49.53
C PRO A 29 19.15 -18.29 -48.28
N LEU A 30 19.09 -19.58 -47.89
CA LEU A 30 18.44 -20.02 -46.64
C LEU A 30 19.15 -19.42 -45.43
N ILE A 31 20.47 -19.57 -45.37
CA ILE A 31 21.31 -18.99 -44.31
C ILE A 31 21.06 -17.48 -44.18
N ARG A 32 20.94 -16.78 -45.31
CA ARG A 32 20.63 -15.34 -45.30
C ARG A 32 19.25 -15.05 -44.68
N TYR A 33 18.23 -15.86 -44.96
CA TYR A 33 16.90 -15.69 -44.37
C TYR A 33 16.91 -15.98 -42.87
N GLU A 34 17.60 -17.03 -42.43
CA GLU A 34 17.75 -17.34 -41.00
C GLU A 34 18.48 -16.21 -40.25
N GLN A 35 19.55 -15.68 -40.83
CA GLN A 35 20.27 -14.51 -40.30
C GLN A 35 19.38 -13.26 -40.25
N GLU A 36 18.59 -13.00 -41.28
CA GLU A 36 17.64 -11.89 -41.30
C GLU A 36 16.55 -12.05 -40.22
N LYS A 37 16.06 -13.28 -40.01
CA LYS A 37 15.08 -13.60 -38.97
C LYS A 37 15.66 -13.30 -37.59
N GLN A 38 16.86 -13.80 -37.31
CA GLN A 38 17.52 -13.58 -36.03
C GLN A 38 17.77 -12.08 -35.78
N THR A 39 18.13 -11.33 -36.82
CA THR A 39 18.33 -9.88 -36.74
C THR A 39 17.02 -9.14 -36.41
N LEU A 40 15.91 -9.53 -37.04
CA LEU A 40 14.58 -8.95 -36.76
C LEU A 40 14.10 -9.27 -35.34
N GLU A 41 14.36 -10.48 -34.84
CA GLU A 41 14.07 -10.85 -33.45
C GLU A 41 14.85 -9.99 -32.46
N TRP A 42 16.16 -9.84 -32.64
CA TRP A 42 16.98 -8.98 -31.78
C TRP A 42 16.53 -7.52 -31.84
N LYS A 43 16.22 -7.01 -33.04
CA LYS A 43 15.69 -5.65 -33.21
C LYS A 43 14.36 -5.46 -32.49
N ARG A 44 13.46 -6.44 -32.55
CA ARG A 44 12.20 -6.43 -31.81
C ARG A 44 12.45 -6.39 -30.31
N ASP A 45 13.38 -7.19 -29.83
CA ASP A 45 13.68 -7.30 -28.41
C ASP A 45 14.32 -5.99 -27.89
N ASP A 46 15.21 -5.36 -28.65
CA ASP A 46 15.75 -4.03 -28.35
C ASP A 46 14.63 -2.97 -28.22
N TYR A 47 13.68 -2.94 -29.17
CA TYR A 47 12.52 -2.05 -29.07
C TYR A 47 11.71 -2.30 -27.81
N ARG A 48 11.46 -3.57 -27.45
CA ARG A 48 10.72 -3.93 -26.24
C ARG A 48 11.46 -3.52 -24.98
N GLU A 49 12.77 -3.63 -24.97
CA GLU A 49 13.62 -3.21 -23.85
C GLU A 49 13.59 -1.69 -23.63
N ILE A 50 13.54 -0.91 -24.71
CA ILE A 50 13.31 0.54 -24.63
C ILE A 50 11.88 0.84 -24.20
N ASN A 51 10.88 0.13 -24.74
CA ASN A 51 9.48 0.31 -24.36
C ASN A 51 9.26 0.10 -22.85
N LYS A 52 9.95 -0.89 -22.27
CA LYS A 52 9.96 -1.14 -20.83
C LYS A 52 10.57 0.04 -20.05
N ALA A 53 11.72 0.56 -20.48
CA ALA A 53 12.34 1.72 -19.84
C ALA A 53 11.46 2.98 -19.91
N LEU A 54 10.78 3.21 -21.04
CA LEU A 54 9.81 4.30 -21.19
C LEU A 54 8.62 4.14 -20.23
N PHE A 55 8.13 2.91 -20.05
CA PHE A 55 7.04 2.61 -19.12
C PHE A 55 7.46 2.81 -17.67
N GLU A 56 8.63 2.30 -17.27
CA GLU A 56 9.17 2.47 -15.92
C GLU A 56 9.35 3.95 -15.57
N PHE A 57 9.80 4.77 -16.53
CA PHE A 57 9.91 6.22 -16.30
C PHE A 57 8.54 6.91 -16.24
N ASP A 58 7.57 6.59 -17.11
CA ASP A 58 6.21 7.15 -17.02
C ASP A 58 5.52 6.79 -15.70
N ASP A 59 5.69 5.55 -15.23
CA ASP A 59 5.18 5.08 -13.94
C ASP A 59 5.85 5.80 -12.76
N TYR A 60 7.18 5.99 -12.82
CA TYR A 60 7.92 6.80 -11.85
C TYR A 60 7.39 8.23 -11.80
N LEU A 61 7.24 8.88 -12.96
CA LEU A 61 6.72 10.25 -13.06
C LEU A 61 5.33 10.35 -12.43
N PHE A 62 4.44 9.39 -12.70
CA PHE A 62 3.10 9.38 -12.12
C PHE A 62 3.12 9.25 -10.60
N LYS A 63 3.84 8.26 -10.08
CA LYS A 63 3.85 7.94 -8.64
C LYS A 63 4.59 8.99 -7.81
N ASN A 64 5.60 9.63 -8.39
CA ASN A 64 6.51 10.47 -7.63
C ASN A 64 6.39 11.95 -7.94
N MET A 65 6.13 12.34 -9.19
CA MET A 65 6.16 13.75 -9.58
C MET A 65 4.77 14.33 -9.81
N ALA A 66 3.84 13.53 -10.35
CA ALA A 66 2.53 14.02 -10.81
C ALA A 66 1.53 14.33 -9.70
N LEU A 67 1.59 13.61 -8.59
CA LEU A 67 0.62 13.76 -7.50
C LEU A 67 1.11 14.77 -6.46
N GLU A 68 0.27 15.75 -6.14
CA GLU A 68 0.59 16.83 -5.20
C GLU A 68 1.06 16.29 -3.84
N ARG A 69 0.32 15.34 -3.24
CA ARG A 69 0.69 14.66 -1.99
C ARG A 69 2.07 13.99 -2.04
N ASP A 70 2.43 13.49 -3.22
CA ASP A 70 3.68 12.75 -3.40
C ASP A 70 4.84 13.68 -3.70
N PHE A 71 4.62 14.81 -4.37
CA PHE A 71 5.64 15.83 -4.62
C PHE A 71 5.81 16.79 -3.43
N LEU A 72 4.75 17.45 -2.98
CA LEU A 72 4.78 18.42 -1.89
C LEU A 72 4.91 17.69 -0.55
N LYS A 73 6.09 17.73 0.04
CA LYS A 73 6.39 17.07 1.32
C LYS A 73 6.32 18.04 2.48
N SER A 74 5.74 17.55 3.58
CA SER A 74 5.71 18.23 4.86
C SER A 74 6.40 17.38 5.91
N LYS A 75 7.22 18.03 6.74
CA LYS A 75 7.90 17.46 7.88
C LYS A 75 7.19 17.91 9.13
N VAL A 76 6.67 16.95 9.88
CA VAL A 76 5.99 17.18 11.16
C VAL A 76 6.82 16.54 12.26
N THR A 77 7.06 17.29 13.32
CA THR A 77 7.84 16.83 14.48
C THR A 77 7.10 17.11 15.76
N SER A 78 7.09 16.16 16.68
CA SER A 78 6.58 16.31 18.04
C SER A 78 7.76 16.49 19.00
N SER A 79 7.64 17.37 19.99
CA SER A 79 8.65 17.50 21.05
C SER A 79 8.77 16.24 21.92
N ASN A 80 7.74 15.38 21.92
CA ASN A 80 7.77 14.07 22.59
C ASN A 80 6.84 13.05 21.89
N ASP A 81 7.40 12.26 20.97
CA ASP A 81 6.67 11.23 20.23
C ASP A 81 6.14 10.10 21.13
N SER A 82 6.71 9.87 22.32
CA SER A 82 6.21 8.84 23.24
C SER A 82 4.87 9.21 23.88
N LEU A 83 4.50 10.50 23.89
CA LEU A 83 3.22 10.98 24.41
C LEU A 83 2.24 11.29 23.28
N VAL A 84 2.69 12.06 22.28
CA VAL A 84 1.89 12.43 21.10
C VAL A 84 2.69 12.16 19.84
N GLY A 85 2.29 11.12 19.11
CA GLY A 85 2.81 10.80 17.79
C GLY A 85 2.20 11.67 16.72
N VAL A 86 2.97 11.98 15.67
CA VAL A 86 2.54 12.86 14.59
C VAL A 86 2.98 12.34 13.23
N LYS A 87 2.12 12.53 12.23
CA LYS A 87 2.41 12.14 10.84
C LYS A 87 1.70 13.08 9.87
N ALA A 88 2.43 13.59 8.87
CA ALA A 88 1.80 14.30 7.76
C ALA A 88 1.01 13.32 6.87
N VAL A 89 -0.26 13.64 6.59
CA VAL A 89 -1.13 12.86 5.68
C VAL A 89 -1.16 13.47 4.28
N GLY A 90 -0.78 14.75 4.16
CA GLY A 90 -0.63 15.46 2.89
C GLY A 90 0.23 16.71 3.06
N PRO A 91 0.21 17.61 2.07
CA PRO A 91 0.82 18.94 2.20
C PRO A 91 0.10 19.70 3.33
N THR A 92 0.87 20.23 4.27
CA THR A 92 0.35 20.99 5.41
C THR A 92 0.89 22.41 5.38
N SER A 93 0.07 23.39 5.78
CA SER A 93 0.57 24.74 6.03
C SER A 93 1.54 24.74 7.21
N ASN A 94 2.54 25.61 7.17
CA ASN A 94 3.42 25.83 8.33
C ASN A 94 2.57 26.21 9.54
N ALA A 95 2.60 25.37 10.58
CA ALA A 95 1.77 25.52 11.76
C ALA A 95 2.52 24.99 12.99
N ASN A 96 2.28 25.63 14.13
CA ASN A 96 2.70 25.14 15.43
C ASN A 96 1.44 24.85 16.25
N MET A 97 1.35 23.66 16.82
CA MET A 97 0.24 23.26 17.68
C MET A 97 0.77 22.78 19.02
N THR A 98 0.13 23.20 20.11
CA THR A 98 0.50 22.81 21.47
C THR A 98 -0.57 21.90 22.04
N PHE A 99 -0.17 20.73 22.54
CA PHE A 99 -0.97 19.87 23.37
C PHE A 99 -0.62 20.15 24.82
N ASP A 100 -1.49 20.87 25.51
CA ASP A 100 -1.23 21.32 26.88
C ASP A 100 -1.43 20.18 27.88
N LYS A 101 -2.45 19.35 27.70
CA LYS A 101 -2.81 18.26 28.61
C LYS A 101 -3.55 17.15 27.88
N VAL A 102 -3.34 15.90 28.27
CA VAL A 102 -4.21 14.76 27.91
C VAL A 102 -4.74 14.17 29.22
N HIS A 103 -6.04 14.33 29.46
CA HIS A 103 -6.69 13.88 30.70
C HIS A 103 -6.88 12.37 30.71
N ASN A 104 -7.42 11.81 29.63
CA ASN A 104 -7.61 10.39 29.45
C ASN A 104 -7.56 10.03 27.97
N LEU A 105 -7.20 8.79 27.68
CA LEU A 105 -7.26 8.23 26.33
C LEU A 105 -8.67 7.70 26.01
N ALA A 106 -8.99 7.66 24.72
CA ALA A 106 -10.20 7.00 24.24
C ALA A 106 -10.07 5.48 24.45
N THR A 107 -11.14 4.85 24.94
CA THR A 107 -11.21 3.41 25.20
C THR A 107 -12.33 2.76 24.41
N ALA A 108 -12.20 1.47 24.12
CA ALA A 108 -13.22 0.71 23.41
C ALA A 108 -14.30 0.21 24.38
N THR A 109 -15.54 0.12 23.90
CA THR A 109 -16.61 -0.55 24.64
C THR A 109 -16.34 -2.06 24.66
N ARG A 110 -16.58 -2.71 25.79
CA ARG A 110 -16.42 -4.16 25.97
C ARG A 110 -17.68 -4.76 26.56
N TRP A 111 -18.06 -5.93 26.04
CA TRP A 111 -19.08 -6.79 26.61
C TRP A 111 -18.46 -8.13 27.01
N THR A 112 -18.55 -8.51 28.28
CA THR A 112 -17.97 -9.76 28.79
C THR A 112 -19.09 -10.73 29.13
N ALA A 113 -19.02 -11.95 28.59
CA ALA A 113 -19.96 -13.01 28.90
C ALA A 113 -19.86 -13.39 30.39
N PRO A 114 -20.97 -13.35 31.15
CA PRO A 114 -20.96 -13.75 32.55
C PRO A 114 -20.74 -15.26 32.74
N GLU A 115 -21.12 -16.09 31.77
CA GLU A 115 -21.04 -17.54 31.83
C GLU A 115 -20.02 -18.11 30.82
N THR A 116 -19.65 -19.38 31.03
CA THR A 116 -18.77 -20.11 30.12
C THR A 116 -19.48 -20.47 28.82
N VAL A 117 -18.73 -20.63 27.74
CA VAL A 117 -19.26 -21.05 26.44
C VAL A 117 -19.94 -22.42 26.52
N SER A 118 -21.11 -22.55 25.90
CA SER A 118 -21.85 -23.80 25.75
C SER A 118 -22.20 -24.15 24.29
N TYR A 119 -21.60 -23.45 23.32
CA TYR A 119 -21.85 -23.65 21.90
C TYR A 119 -21.46 -25.07 21.44
N VAL A 120 -22.34 -25.69 20.65
CA VAL A 120 -22.11 -27.00 20.02
C VAL A 120 -22.55 -26.93 18.56
N SER A 121 -21.71 -27.44 17.64
CA SER A 121 -22.06 -27.54 16.22
C SER A 121 -23.29 -28.44 15.99
N GLY A 122 -24.08 -28.14 14.97
CA GLY A 122 -25.19 -29.00 14.53
C GLY A 122 -26.50 -28.27 14.21
N THR A 123 -26.52 -26.94 14.30
CA THR A 123 -27.68 -26.12 13.93
C THR A 123 -27.25 -25.03 12.95
N ALA A 124 -27.79 -25.03 11.74
CA ALA A 124 -27.65 -23.89 10.84
C ALA A 124 -28.61 -22.78 11.24
N ARG A 125 -28.12 -21.54 11.33
CA ARG A 125 -28.91 -20.36 11.64
C ARG A 125 -28.28 -19.10 11.06
N THR A 126 -29.08 -18.05 10.90
CA THR A 126 -28.58 -16.71 10.59
C THR A 126 -28.75 -15.86 11.83
N ILE A 127 -27.67 -15.22 12.27
CA ILE A 127 -27.67 -14.28 13.40
C ILE A 127 -27.59 -12.86 12.86
N SER A 128 -28.33 -11.93 13.45
CA SER A 128 -28.48 -10.55 13.01
C SER A 128 -28.23 -9.58 14.17
N PHE A 129 -27.32 -8.65 13.94
CA PHE A 129 -26.98 -7.61 14.91
C PHE A 129 -27.13 -6.22 14.29
N ASP A 130 -27.65 -5.28 15.07
CA ASP A 130 -27.57 -3.86 14.77
C ASP A 130 -26.46 -3.24 15.63
N TYR A 131 -25.40 -2.76 14.99
CA TYR A 131 -24.28 -2.12 15.68
C TYR A 131 -24.26 -0.62 15.42
N LYS A 132 -24.17 0.17 16.50
CA LYS A 132 -23.88 1.61 16.45
C LYS A 132 -22.46 1.84 16.92
N LYS A 133 -21.64 2.42 16.06
CA LYS A 133 -20.24 2.77 16.37
C LYS A 133 -20.15 3.91 17.37
N PRO A 134 -19.03 4.03 18.12
CA PRO A 134 -18.72 5.23 18.87
C PRO A 134 -18.87 6.51 18.03
N GLY A 135 -19.50 7.54 18.59
CA GLY A 135 -19.70 8.83 17.93
C GLY A 135 -20.73 8.87 16.79
N GLU A 136 -21.31 7.75 16.37
CA GLU A 136 -22.36 7.71 15.36
C GLU A 136 -23.77 7.74 15.96
N THR A 137 -24.75 8.20 15.18
CA THR A 137 -26.17 8.25 15.57
C THR A 137 -27.02 7.12 14.98
N SER A 138 -26.50 6.40 13.98
CA SER A 138 -27.23 5.37 13.22
C SER A 138 -26.67 3.97 13.48
N PHE A 139 -27.54 2.98 13.42
CA PHE A 139 -27.15 1.57 13.47
C PHE A 139 -26.86 1.02 12.07
N SER A 140 -25.91 0.09 11.98
CA SER A 140 -25.68 -0.76 10.81
C SER A 140 -26.06 -2.20 11.14
N THR A 141 -26.93 -2.79 10.33
CA THR A 141 -27.32 -4.20 10.43
C THR A 141 -26.32 -5.10 9.73
N VAL A 142 -25.91 -6.18 10.38
CA VAL A 142 -25.09 -7.23 9.77
C VAL A 142 -25.67 -8.59 10.12
N ASP A 143 -25.94 -9.37 9.09
CA ASP A 143 -26.37 -10.76 9.18
C ASP A 143 -25.19 -11.69 8.93
N ILE A 144 -25.06 -12.74 9.74
CA ILE A 144 -23.96 -13.70 9.69
C ILE A 144 -24.56 -15.10 9.66
N GLU A 145 -24.12 -15.90 8.68
CA GLU A 145 -24.54 -17.30 8.55
C GLU A 145 -23.65 -18.21 9.42
N VAL A 146 -24.28 -19.03 10.25
CA VAL A 146 -23.65 -20.12 11.00
C VAL A 146 -24.13 -21.44 10.40
N LYS A 147 -23.20 -22.29 9.96
CA LYS A 147 -23.52 -23.59 9.34
C LYS A 147 -23.55 -24.69 10.37
N GLU A 148 -24.27 -25.78 10.07
CA GLU A 148 -24.33 -26.97 10.93
C GLU A 148 -22.95 -27.55 11.27
N THR A 149 -21.99 -27.44 10.35
CA THR A 149 -20.63 -27.97 10.50
C THR A 149 -19.66 -27.00 11.15
N ASP A 150 -20.06 -25.74 11.40
CA ASP A 150 -19.14 -24.72 11.92
C ASP A 150 -18.80 -25.04 13.39
N THR A 151 -17.51 -25.25 13.65
CA THR A 151 -16.99 -25.40 15.00
C THR A 151 -17.03 -24.05 15.73
N PHE A 152 -16.92 -24.04 17.07
CA PHE A 152 -16.81 -22.80 17.84
C PHE A 152 -15.71 -21.86 17.28
N GLN A 153 -14.57 -22.42 16.89
CA GLN A 153 -13.46 -21.67 16.30
C GLN A 153 -13.80 -21.10 14.92
N ASP A 154 -14.53 -21.85 14.09
CA ASP A 154 -15.00 -21.35 12.80
C ASP A 154 -15.99 -20.19 12.99
N VAL A 155 -16.90 -20.30 13.96
CA VAL A 155 -17.86 -19.24 14.29
C VAL A 155 -17.15 -17.99 14.79
N MET A 156 -16.23 -18.10 15.76
CA MET A 156 -15.45 -16.95 16.25
C MET A 156 -14.66 -16.28 15.11
N ARG A 157 -14.09 -17.06 14.20
CA ARG A 157 -13.41 -16.51 13.01
C ARG A 157 -14.39 -15.78 12.09
N ASN A 158 -15.54 -16.36 11.78
CA ASN A 158 -16.55 -15.78 10.89
C ASN A 158 -17.12 -14.47 11.48
N LEU A 159 -17.39 -14.43 12.79
CA LEU A 159 -17.80 -13.21 13.51
C LEU A 159 -16.75 -12.10 13.37
N ASN A 160 -15.47 -12.41 13.61
CA ASN A 160 -14.39 -11.43 13.55
C ASN A 160 -14.09 -10.89 12.13
N GLN A 161 -14.37 -11.70 11.10
CA GLN A 161 -14.25 -11.34 9.68
C GLN A 161 -15.47 -10.58 9.14
N SER A 162 -16.58 -10.52 9.89
CA SER A 162 -17.76 -9.78 9.50
C SER A 162 -17.54 -8.26 9.48
N SER A 163 -18.44 -7.53 8.83
CA SER A 163 -18.45 -6.06 8.80
C SER A 163 -19.04 -5.42 10.06
N LEU A 164 -19.32 -6.20 11.12
CA LEU A 164 -20.04 -5.77 12.32
C LEU A 164 -19.27 -4.74 13.18
N GLY A 165 -18.01 -4.42 12.86
CA GLY A 165 -17.26 -3.37 13.55
C GLY A 165 -16.84 -3.70 14.98
N ILE A 166 -17.03 -4.95 15.41
CA ILE A 166 -16.66 -5.48 16.72
C ILE A 166 -15.73 -6.68 16.58
N SER A 167 -15.04 -7.05 17.65
CA SER A 167 -14.19 -8.23 17.77
C SER A 167 -14.68 -9.13 18.88
N PHE A 168 -14.72 -10.44 18.62
CA PHE A 168 -14.99 -11.49 19.59
C PHE A 168 -13.67 -12.16 19.98
N TYR A 169 -13.45 -12.29 21.27
CA TYR A 169 -12.31 -12.96 21.88
C TYR A 169 -12.82 -14.04 22.83
N HIS A 170 -12.11 -15.15 22.95
CA HIS A 170 -12.39 -16.20 23.92
C HIS A 170 -11.17 -16.36 24.81
N ASP A 171 -11.36 -16.20 26.11
CA ASP A 171 -10.33 -16.45 27.11
C ASP A 171 -10.34 -17.95 27.46
N GLU A 172 -9.29 -18.67 27.07
CA GLU A 172 -9.19 -20.12 27.31
C GLU A 172 -9.05 -20.48 28.81
N PHE A 173 -8.68 -19.54 29.69
CA PHE A 173 -8.54 -19.78 31.12
C PHE A 173 -9.87 -19.61 31.86
N THR A 174 -10.65 -18.58 31.54
CA THR A 174 -11.96 -18.34 32.16
C THR A 174 -13.10 -19.01 31.39
N ASP A 175 -12.82 -19.47 30.17
CA ASP A 175 -13.79 -20.01 29.20
C ASP A 175 -14.91 -19.02 28.85
N GLN A 176 -14.64 -17.71 28.96
CA GLN A 176 -15.59 -16.63 28.70
C GLN A 176 -15.33 -15.96 27.34
N VAL A 177 -16.40 -15.53 26.68
CA VAL A 177 -16.33 -14.70 25.46
C VAL A 177 -16.36 -13.23 25.82
N VAL A 178 -15.44 -12.45 25.24
CA VAL A 178 -15.40 -10.99 25.32
C VAL A 178 -15.65 -10.43 23.93
N VAL A 179 -16.61 -9.52 23.84
CA VAL A 179 -16.90 -8.74 22.63
C VAL A 179 -16.36 -7.32 22.86
N SER A 180 -15.69 -6.72 21.89
CA SER A 180 -15.19 -5.35 22.00
C SER A 180 -15.44 -4.56 20.72
N SER A 181 -15.74 -3.26 20.83
CA SER A 181 -15.73 -2.39 19.67
C SER A 181 -14.32 -2.31 19.07
N LYS A 182 -14.22 -2.36 17.73
CA LYS A 182 -12.93 -2.14 17.05
C LYS A 182 -12.48 -0.67 17.16
N ASP A 183 -13.46 0.24 17.19
CA ASP A 183 -13.25 1.67 17.39
C ASP A 183 -13.28 2.01 18.89
N THR A 184 -12.53 3.04 19.28
CA THR A 184 -12.58 3.64 20.62
C THR A 184 -13.63 4.75 20.67
N GLY A 185 -14.00 5.18 21.87
CA GLY A 185 -14.94 6.27 22.08
C GLY A 185 -16.24 5.85 22.76
N SER A 186 -16.98 6.86 23.16
CA SER A 186 -18.28 6.71 23.83
C SER A 186 -19.42 6.41 22.87
N GLY A 187 -20.43 5.70 23.38
CA GLY A 187 -21.72 5.54 22.73
C GLY A 187 -21.87 4.31 21.84
N ALA A 188 -20.92 3.37 21.82
CA ALA A 188 -21.12 2.12 21.10
C ALA A 188 -22.28 1.30 21.69
N GLN A 189 -23.07 0.70 20.81
CA GLN A 189 -24.20 -0.16 21.18
C GLN A 189 -24.29 -1.34 20.23
N LEU A 190 -24.54 -2.53 20.76
CA LEU A 190 -24.74 -3.75 20.00
C LEU A 190 -26.12 -4.30 20.32
N MET A 191 -27.03 -4.28 19.36
CA MET A 191 -28.40 -4.77 19.53
C MET A 191 -28.54 -6.18 18.96
N ILE A 192 -29.33 -6.99 19.65
CA ILE A 192 -29.70 -8.35 19.27
C ILE A 192 -31.03 -8.26 18.53
N ASN A 193 -31.06 -8.55 17.23
CA ASN A 193 -32.23 -8.22 16.41
C ASN A 193 -33.36 -9.26 16.48
N ASP A 194 -33.01 -10.51 16.76
CA ASP A 194 -33.96 -11.63 16.73
C ASP A 194 -33.67 -12.69 17.80
N THR A 195 -34.58 -13.66 17.91
CA THR A 195 -34.51 -14.73 18.91
C THR A 195 -33.37 -15.72 18.63
N GLU A 196 -33.08 -16.01 17.35
CA GLU A 196 -32.00 -16.93 16.96
C GLU A 196 -30.63 -16.39 17.39
N THR A 197 -30.43 -15.08 17.22
CA THR A 197 -29.26 -14.33 17.69
C THR A 197 -29.21 -14.30 19.21
N ALA A 198 -30.34 -14.08 19.88
CA ALA A 198 -30.39 -14.10 21.33
C ALA A 198 -29.97 -15.47 21.89
N ASP A 199 -30.50 -16.56 21.35
CA ASP A 199 -30.17 -17.92 21.78
C ASP A 199 -28.72 -18.28 21.44
N PHE A 200 -28.22 -17.85 20.27
CA PHE A 200 -26.80 -17.96 19.94
C PHE A 200 -25.90 -17.22 20.92
N MET A 201 -26.23 -15.98 21.31
CA MET A 201 -25.44 -15.24 22.29
C MET A 201 -25.46 -15.89 23.68
N LYS A 202 -26.57 -16.54 24.07
CA LYS A 202 -26.60 -17.37 25.29
C LYS A 202 -25.66 -18.57 25.20
N GLU A 203 -25.57 -19.22 24.04
CA GLU A 203 -24.59 -20.30 23.80
C GLU A 203 -23.13 -19.80 23.90
N LEU A 204 -22.89 -18.50 23.70
CA LEU A 204 -21.60 -17.84 23.95
C LEU A 204 -21.40 -17.37 25.39
N GLY A 205 -22.34 -17.64 26.30
CA GLY A 205 -22.26 -17.30 27.72
C GLY A 205 -22.94 -15.97 28.11
N PHE A 206 -23.58 -15.26 27.17
CA PHE A 206 -24.41 -14.09 27.47
C PHE A 206 -25.82 -14.54 27.88
N SER A 207 -25.97 -15.12 29.06
CA SER A 207 -27.20 -15.79 29.49
C SER A 207 -28.47 -14.92 29.49
N MET A 208 -28.32 -13.59 29.60
CA MET A 208 -29.43 -12.61 29.55
C MET A 208 -29.69 -12.01 28.15
N ALA A 209 -28.99 -12.48 27.12
CA ALA A 209 -29.21 -12.02 25.75
C ALA A 209 -30.70 -12.15 25.33
N THR A 210 -31.27 -11.02 24.90
CA THR A 210 -32.71 -10.90 24.61
C THR A 210 -32.93 -10.19 23.28
N SER A 211 -33.82 -10.73 22.46
CA SER A 211 -34.22 -10.15 21.18
C SER A 211 -34.81 -8.74 21.35
N GLY A 212 -34.41 -7.83 20.46
CA GLY A 212 -34.78 -6.41 20.47
C GLY A 212 -34.07 -5.56 21.53
N LYS A 213 -33.04 -6.08 22.21
CA LYS A 213 -32.33 -5.40 23.29
C LYS A 213 -30.83 -5.29 23.01
N GLU A 214 -30.19 -4.34 23.70
CA GLU A 214 -28.74 -4.22 23.67
C GLU A 214 -28.09 -5.42 24.36
N LEU A 215 -26.97 -5.93 23.84
CA LEU A 215 -26.17 -6.93 24.52
C LEU A 215 -25.66 -6.34 25.85
N GLY A 216 -25.87 -7.06 26.95
CA GLY A 216 -25.71 -6.53 28.31
C GLY A 216 -26.96 -5.92 28.92
N TYR A 217 -28.10 -5.95 28.22
CA TYR A 217 -29.41 -5.70 28.82
C TYR A 217 -29.81 -6.87 29.71
N ASN A 218 -30.06 -6.61 31.00
CA ASN A 218 -30.35 -7.66 31.98
C ASN A 218 -31.84 -7.82 32.30
N GLY A 219 -32.70 -6.90 31.88
CA GLY A 219 -34.11 -6.91 32.28
C GLY A 219 -34.28 -6.59 33.77
N GLU A 220 -35.05 -5.54 34.06
CA GLU A 220 -35.61 -5.20 35.39
C GLU A 220 -34.76 -5.55 36.63
N ASP A 221 -33.64 -4.84 36.82
CA ASP A 221 -33.18 -4.45 38.15
C ASP A 221 -32.72 -2.98 38.06
N ALA A 222 -33.45 -2.11 38.77
CA ALA A 222 -33.23 -0.68 38.76
C ALA A 222 -32.18 -0.32 39.80
N ALA A 223 -31.01 0.18 39.39
CA ALA A 223 -30.10 0.79 40.35
C ALA A 223 -30.69 2.12 40.84
N THR A 224 -30.50 2.38 42.13
CA THR A 224 -30.79 3.68 42.72
C THR A 224 -29.56 4.57 42.54
N VAL A 225 -29.74 5.72 41.90
CA VAL A 225 -28.64 6.68 41.70
C VAL A 225 -28.88 7.94 42.50
N PHE A 226 -27.91 8.24 43.36
CA PHE A 226 -27.82 9.45 44.15
C PHE A 226 -26.87 10.42 43.43
N THR A 227 -27.43 11.35 42.67
CA THR A 227 -26.63 12.39 41.99
C THR A 227 -26.41 13.57 42.94
N ALA A 228 -25.17 14.05 43.03
CA ALA A 228 -24.81 15.27 43.73
C ALA A 228 -25.62 16.48 43.23
N LYS A 229 -25.97 17.40 44.13
CA LYS A 229 -26.74 18.60 43.76
C LYS A 229 -25.90 19.57 42.92
N GLN A 230 -24.59 19.62 43.16
CA GLN A 230 -23.63 20.50 42.51
C GLN A 230 -22.46 19.70 41.91
N GLN A 231 -21.68 20.33 41.04
CA GLN A 231 -20.37 19.79 40.63
C GLN A 231 -19.42 19.82 41.84
N ALA A 232 -18.42 18.95 41.84
CA ALA A 232 -17.42 18.92 42.88
C ALA A 232 -16.61 20.23 42.92
N VAL A 233 -16.16 20.62 44.12
CA VAL A 233 -15.37 21.83 44.33
C VAL A 233 -13.89 21.47 44.41
N GLU A 234 -13.12 21.82 43.38
CA GLU A 234 -11.67 21.61 43.34
C GLU A 234 -10.86 22.90 43.68
N PRO A 235 -9.66 22.79 44.27
CA PRO A 235 -9.02 21.56 44.75
C PRO A 235 -9.64 21.08 46.07
N PHE A 236 -9.72 19.76 46.26
CA PHE A 236 -10.24 19.19 47.50
C PHE A 236 -9.35 19.58 48.68
N LYS A 237 -10.00 19.99 49.78
CA LYS A 237 -9.33 20.25 51.06
C LYS A 237 -9.70 19.10 51.97
N ILE A 238 -9.00 17.99 51.82
CA ILE A 238 -9.25 16.76 52.57
C ILE A 238 -8.37 16.79 53.82
N GLU A 239 -8.97 17.03 54.99
CA GLU A 239 -8.27 17.03 56.30
C GLU A 239 -8.20 15.62 56.93
N SER A 240 -8.45 14.56 56.15
CA SER A 240 -8.54 13.17 56.60
C SER A 240 -7.78 12.21 55.69
N ASN A 241 -7.10 11.22 56.27
CA ASN A 241 -6.48 10.12 55.52
C ASN A 241 -7.44 8.95 55.24
N SER A 242 -8.71 9.10 55.63
CA SER A 242 -9.73 8.09 55.38
C SER A 242 -11.15 8.65 55.38
N LEU A 243 -12.01 8.09 54.53
CA LEU A 243 -13.47 8.23 54.60
C LEU A 243 -14.07 7.02 55.29
N SER A 244 -15.12 7.21 56.10
CA SER A 244 -15.83 6.11 56.73
C SER A 244 -17.34 6.21 56.52
N PHE A 245 -17.89 5.10 56.02
CA PHE A 245 -19.30 4.96 55.66
C PHE A 245 -19.95 3.89 56.51
N GLU A 246 -21.17 4.17 56.98
CA GLU A 246 -22.08 3.18 57.54
C GLU A 246 -23.09 2.80 56.44
N ILE A 247 -23.16 1.50 56.15
CA ILE A 247 -24.00 0.94 55.09
C ILE A 247 -25.02 0.04 55.76
N THR A 248 -26.29 0.41 55.65
CA THR A 248 -27.43 -0.35 56.19
C THR A 248 -28.06 -1.16 55.07
N ALA A 249 -28.17 -2.47 55.24
CA ALA A 249 -28.86 -3.36 54.31
C ALA A 249 -30.38 -3.40 54.54
N GLU A 250 -31.15 -3.90 53.58
CA GLU A 250 -32.62 -4.05 53.65
C GLU A 250 -33.08 -4.93 54.82
N ASP A 251 -32.26 -5.92 55.20
CA ASP A 251 -32.50 -6.79 56.35
C ASP A 251 -32.21 -6.12 57.71
N GLY A 252 -31.72 -4.87 57.69
CA GLY A 252 -31.36 -4.06 58.85
C GLY A 252 -29.93 -4.29 59.36
N THR A 253 -29.11 -5.09 58.67
CA THR A 253 -27.70 -5.27 59.00
C THR A 253 -26.91 -3.99 58.71
N VAL A 254 -26.11 -3.55 59.69
CA VAL A 254 -25.28 -2.33 59.57
C VAL A 254 -23.81 -2.71 59.48
N THR A 255 -23.10 -2.20 58.48
CA THR A 255 -21.66 -2.40 58.30
C THR A 255 -20.92 -1.09 58.14
N THR A 256 -19.81 -0.93 58.87
CA THR A 256 -18.91 0.21 58.70
C THR A 256 -17.78 -0.14 57.75
N LYS A 257 -17.61 0.67 56.70
CA LYS A 257 -16.51 0.57 55.73
C LYS A 257 -15.64 1.81 55.81
N THR A 258 -14.35 1.64 55.52
CA THR A 258 -13.38 2.74 55.52
C THR A 258 -12.58 2.69 54.22
N VAL A 259 -12.39 3.85 53.60
CA VAL A 259 -11.61 4.06 52.37
C VAL A 259 -10.44 4.95 52.71
N ASN A 260 -9.23 4.59 52.29
CA ASN A 260 -8.06 5.46 52.46
C ASN A 260 -8.04 6.49 51.33
N ILE A 261 -7.83 7.76 51.67
CA ILE A 261 -7.72 8.88 50.71
C ILE A 261 -6.58 9.78 51.16
N ASN A 262 -5.91 10.50 50.25
CA ASN A 262 -4.84 11.44 50.57
C ASN A 262 -5.32 12.91 50.61
N GLU A 263 -4.59 13.76 51.34
CA GLU A 263 -4.95 15.18 51.59
C GLU A 263 -5.07 16.05 50.32
N THR A 264 -4.51 15.62 49.18
CA THR A 264 -4.38 16.42 47.94
C THR A 264 -4.84 15.68 46.68
N GLU A 265 -5.81 14.78 46.79
CA GLU A 265 -6.31 14.04 45.63
C GLU A 265 -7.15 14.90 44.68
N GLU A 266 -7.02 14.65 43.37
CA GLU A 266 -7.93 15.15 42.34
C GLU A 266 -9.23 14.32 42.32
N LEU A 267 -10.32 14.84 41.76
CA LEU A 267 -11.65 14.20 41.79
C LEU A 267 -11.61 12.77 41.25
N ASP A 268 -10.88 12.56 40.15
CA ASP A 268 -10.73 11.25 39.51
C ASP A 268 -10.04 10.23 40.42
N SER A 269 -9.09 10.66 41.25
CA SER A 269 -8.42 9.81 42.23
C SER A 269 -9.37 9.40 43.36
N VAL A 270 -10.14 10.37 43.88
CA VAL A 270 -11.14 10.11 44.94
C VAL A 270 -12.21 9.12 44.47
N ILE A 271 -12.71 9.30 43.24
CA ILE A 271 -13.69 8.38 42.64
C ILE A 271 -13.10 6.99 42.48
N LYS A 272 -11.86 6.89 41.99
CA LYS A 272 -11.17 5.62 41.84
C LYS A 272 -11.01 4.90 43.18
N ASP A 273 -10.53 5.58 44.22
CA ASP A 273 -10.31 5.00 45.53
C ASP A 273 -11.61 4.51 46.20
N LEU A 274 -12.71 5.24 46.00
CA LEU A 274 -14.05 4.81 46.44
C LEU A 274 -14.51 3.51 45.73
N ASN A 275 -14.25 3.41 44.42
CA ASN A 275 -14.60 2.22 43.64
C ASN A 275 -13.71 1.01 43.97
N ASP A 276 -12.42 1.22 44.20
CA ASP A 276 -11.45 0.15 44.55
C ASP A 276 -11.74 -0.45 45.95
N ALA A 277 -12.40 0.30 46.84
CA ALA A 277 -12.68 -0.11 48.23
C ALA A 277 -13.79 -1.16 48.41
N SER A 278 -14.47 -1.60 47.33
CA SER A 278 -15.50 -2.66 47.37
C SER A 278 -16.59 -2.39 48.43
N LEU A 279 -17.23 -1.22 48.34
CA LEU A 279 -18.20 -0.73 49.31
C LEU A 279 -19.62 -1.30 49.13
N GLY A 280 -19.91 -1.94 47.99
CA GLY A 280 -21.26 -2.39 47.64
C GLY A 280 -22.07 -1.35 46.85
N PHE A 281 -21.47 -0.21 46.54
CA PHE A 281 -21.96 0.79 45.59
C PHE A 281 -20.79 1.24 44.71
N SER A 282 -21.08 1.80 43.53
CA SER A 282 -20.09 2.46 42.67
C SER A 282 -20.28 3.98 42.65
N VAL A 283 -19.22 4.69 42.30
CA VAL A 283 -19.18 6.16 42.23
C VAL A 283 -18.72 6.56 40.83
N ASN A 284 -19.46 7.44 40.16
CA ASN A 284 -19.19 7.89 38.79
C ASN A 284 -19.37 9.40 38.63
N LEU A 285 -19.00 9.93 37.45
CA LEU A 285 -19.38 11.27 37.02
C LEU A 285 -20.52 11.20 36.01
N SER A 286 -21.57 11.96 36.29
CA SER A 286 -22.63 12.24 35.33
C SER A 286 -22.10 13.04 34.12
N LYS A 287 -22.89 13.09 33.05
CA LYS A 287 -22.60 13.89 31.85
C LYS A 287 -22.39 15.39 32.12
N ASP A 288 -22.92 15.89 33.24
CA ASP A 288 -22.80 17.29 33.66
C ASP A 288 -21.69 17.49 34.71
N ASN A 289 -20.74 16.54 34.83
CA ASN A 289 -19.63 16.53 35.78
C ASN A 289 -20.05 16.58 37.27
N LYS A 290 -21.20 16.00 37.61
CA LYS A 290 -21.64 15.80 39.01
C LYS A 290 -21.37 14.38 39.46
N VAL A 291 -20.96 14.20 40.70
CA VAL A 291 -20.70 12.88 41.30
C VAL A 291 -22.01 12.11 41.47
N GLU A 292 -22.00 10.83 41.13
CA GLU A 292 -23.14 9.91 41.25
C GLU A 292 -22.73 8.70 42.08
N PHE A 293 -23.46 8.44 43.16
CA PHE A 293 -23.36 7.18 43.90
C PHE A 293 -24.45 6.24 43.38
N ILE A 294 -24.06 5.03 43.05
CA ILE A 294 -24.88 4.06 42.35
C ILE A 294 -24.99 2.80 43.22
N VAL A 295 -26.21 2.48 43.63
CA VAL A 295 -26.54 1.27 44.38
C VAL A 295 -27.30 0.32 43.47
N ASP A 296 -26.68 -0.82 43.17
CA ASP A 296 -27.32 -1.90 42.41
C ASP A 296 -28.45 -2.52 43.25
N ALA A 297 -29.59 -2.86 42.62
CA ALA A 297 -30.72 -3.51 43.31
C ALA A 297 -30.32 -4.83 43.98
N SER A 298 -29.34 -5.55 43.42
CA SER A 298 -28.78 -6.77 44.00
C SER A 298 -27.95 -6.57 45.26
N SER A 299 -27.59 -5.32 45.59
CA SER A 299 -26.76 -5.01 46.78
C SER A 299 -27.57 -4.96 48.07
N GLU A 300 -28.91 -4.94 47.98
CA GLU A 300 -29.82 -4.85 49.12
C GLU A 300 -29.45 -3.68 50.09
N ILE A 301 -28.85 -2.59 49.61
CA ILE A 301 -28.46 -1.43 50.45
C ILE A 301 -29.65 -0.48 50.59
N MET A 302 -30.00 -0.17 51.83
CA MET A 302 -31.05 0.78 52.21
C MET A 302 -30.53 2.21 52.38
N SER A 303 -29.38 2.41 53.03
CA SER A 303 -28.79 3.74 53.26
C SER A 303 -27.26 3.72 53.26
N ILE A 304 -26.67 4.87 52.92
CA ILE A 304 -25.22 5.12 52.97
C ILE A 304 -24.99 6.42 53.74
N GLU A 305 -24.40 6.31 54.92
CA GLU A 305 -24.21 7.44 55.84
C GLU A 305 -22.72 7.69 56.11
N ALA A 306 -22.32 8.96 56.17
CA ALA A 306 -20.99 9.32 56.67
C ALA A 306 -20.91 9.08 58.18
N THR A 307 -19.91 8.37 58.68
CA THR A 307 -19.79 8.09 60.13
C THR A 307 -19.22 9.26 60.93
N ASP A 308 -18.49 10.17 60.28
CA ASP A 308 -17.85 11.32 60.91
C ASP A 308 -17.98 12.62 60.09
N GLU A 309 -17.70 13.75 60.73
CA GLU A 309 -17.78 15.09 60.12
C GLU A 309 -16.71 15.29 59.02
N LEU A 310 -15.62 14.53 59.05
CA LEU A 310 -14.56 14.61 58.04
C LEU A 310 -15.04 14.00 56.72
N THR A 311 -15.65 12.82 56.79
CA THR A 311 -16.27 12.14 55.65
C THR A 311 -17.42 12.97 55.09
N ALA A 312 -18.23 13.56 55.98
CA ALA A 312 -19.30 14.46 55.57
C ALA A 312 -18.77 15.72 54.85
N SER A 313 -17.67 16.31 55.31
CA SER A 313 -17.01 17.45 54.64
C SER A 313 -16.54 17.09 53.23
N VAL A 314 -16.04 15.87 53.02
CA VAL A 314 -15.64 15.40 51.68
C VAL A 314 -16.86 15.17 50.79
N LEU A 315 -17.95 14.58 51.31
CA LEU A 315 -19.20 14.46 50.55
C LEU A 315 -19.78 15.82 50.15
N ASP A 316 -19.70 16.83 51.02
CA ASP A 316 -20.11 18.20 50.71
C ASP A 316 -19.26 18.79 49.57
N GLN A 317 -17.94 18.57 49.58
CA GLN A 317 -17.02 18.95 48.50
C GLN A 317 -17.28 18.19 47.19
N LEU A 318 -17.75 16.94 47.25
CA LEU A 318 -18.22 16.16 46.10
C LEU A 318 -19.58 16.64 45.55
N GLY A 319 -20.21 17.63 46.21
CA GLY A 319 -21.45 18.25 45.76
C GLY A 319 -22.72 17.69 46.40
N PHE A 320 -22.61 16.81 47.41
CA PHE A 320 -23.72 16.39 48.28
C PHE A 320 -23.98 17.43 49.36
N VAL A 321 -24.39 18.63 48.91
CA VAL A 321 -24.47 19.83 49.74
C VAL A 321 -25.34 19.61 50.97
N GLY A 322 -24.75 19.84 52.14
CA GLY A 322 -25.41 19.70 53.44
C GLY A 322 -25.20 18.36 54.13
N ALA A 323 -24.31 17.49 53.62
CA ALA A 323 -23.90 16.26 54.29
C ALA A 323 -23.37 16.53 55.71
N ARG A 324 -23.76 15.65 56.66
CA ARG A 324 -23.30 15.64 58.06
C ARG A 324 -23.06 14.20 58.50
N SER A 325 -22.37 14.00 59.63
CA SER A 325 -22.28 12.68 60.24
C SER A 325 -23.69 12.11 60.51
N GLY A 326 -23.94 10.87 60.08
CA GLY A 326 -25.22 10.18 60.16
C GLY A 326 -26.30 10.67 59.19
N THR A 327 -25.96 11.48 58.19
CA THR A 327 -26.91 11.85 57.12
C THR A 327 -26.80 10.87 55.97
N ASP A 328 -27.92 10.27 55.57
CA ASP A 328 -27.98 9.41 54.40
C ASP A 328 -27.77 10.23 53.12
N ILE A 329 -26.95 9.69 52.22
CA ILE A 329 -26.65 10.32 50.94
C ILE A 329 -27.92 10.55 50.11
N GLY A 330 -28.96 9.72 50.31
CA GLY A 330 -30.28 9.88 49.74
C GLY A 330 -31.01 11.18 50.13
N GLU A 331 -30.71 11.77 51.29
CA GLU A 331 -31.32 13.02 51.75
C GLU A 331 -30.62 14.26 51.16
N VAL A 332 -29.32 14.15 50.91
CA VAL A 332 -28.47 15.27 50.44
C VAL A 332 -28.24 15.26 48.93
N GLY A 333 -28.42 14.11 48.26
CA GLY A 333 -28.45 13.97 46.80
C GLY A 333 -29.83 14.23 46.17
N SER A 334 -29.90 14.13 44.85
CA SER A 334 -31.16 13.94 44.12
C SER A 334 -31.24 12.50 43.62
N THR A 335 -32.31 11.80 43.97
CA THR A 335 -32.57 10.42 43.54
C THR A 335 -33.14 10.39 42.12
N ARG A 336 -32.59 9.50 41.29
CA ARG A 336 -33.24 9.03 40.06
C ARG A 336 -33.47 7.53 40.22
N GLU A 337 -34.74 7.11 40.23
CA GLU A 337 -35.09 5.70 40.12
C GLU A 337 -34.93 5.23 38.66
N ASN A 338 -34.39 4.01 38.48
CA ASN A 338 -34.18 3.31 37.20
C ASN A 338 -32.97 3.78 36.37
N VAL A 339 -31.76 3.69 36.95
CA VAL A 339 -30.54 3.64 36.14
C VAL A 339 -30.11 2.19 36.03
N PHE A 340 -29.90 1.70 34.81
CA PHE A 340 -29.44 0.34 34.56
C PHE A 340 -27.92 0.32 34.73
N ILE A 341 -27.43 -0.40 35.75
CA ILE A 341 -25.99 -0.51 36.02
C ILE A 341 -25.70 -2.01 36.05
N ASN A 342 -24.79 -2.46 35.18
CA ASN A 342 -24.11 -3.72 35.42
C ASN A 342 -22.68 -3.55 34.90
N ASP A 343 -21.83 -3.02 35.77
CA ASP A 343 -20.43 -2.69 35.49
C ASP A 343 -19.59 -3.90 35.03
N ASN A 344 -20.10 -5.14 35.18
CA ASN A 344 -19.35 -6.35 34.82
C ASN A 344 -19.67 -6.95 33.44
N ILE A 345 -20.85 -6.71 32.87
CA ILE A 345 -21.20 -7.24 31.53
C ILE A 345 -20.85 -6.26 30.44
N LYS A 346 -21.04 -4.94 30.66
CA LYS A 346 -20.67 -3.91 29.68
C LYS A 346 -19.80 -2.84 30.32
N SER A 347 -18.55 -2.74 29.86
CA SER A 347 -17.69 -1.58 30.11
C SER A 347 -17.85 -0.59 28.95
N ASN A 348 -18.32 0.62 29.25
CA ASN A 348 -18.51 1.65 28.23
C ASN A 348 -17.16 2.18 27.75
N GLY A 349 -17.05 2.41 26.44
CA GLY A 349 -15.93 3.16 25.88
C GLY A 349 -16.01 4.63 26.27
N GLU A 350 -14.86 5.26 26.41
CA GLU A 350 -14.72 6.68 26.70
C GLU A 350 -14.07 7.40 25.53
N ASN A 351 -14.39 8.68 25.35
CA ASN A 351 -13.65 9.53 24.42
C ASN A 351 -12.36 10.03 25.08
N ALA A 352 -11.35 10.33 24.27
CA ALA A 352 -10.16 11.03 24.73
C ALA A 352 -10.53 12.49 25.04
N ARG A 353 -10.09 12.98 26.21
CA ARG A 353 -10.22 14.39 26.61
C ARG A 353 -8.85 15.03 26.73
N LEU A 354 -8.65 16.16 26.09
CA LEU A 354 -7.37 16.83 25.97
C LEU A 354 -7.53 18.35 25.79
N ILE A 355 -6.46 19.09 26.03
CA ILE A 355 -6.39 20.53 25.81
C ILE A 355 -5.40 20.79 24.67
N ILE A 356 -5.88 21.43 23.60
CA ILE A 356 -5.06 21.81 22.44
C ILE A 356 -5.13 23.33 22.30
N ASN A 357 -3.97 23.99 22.30
CA ASN A 357 -3.85 25.45 22.24
C ASN A 357 -4.73 26.17 23.28
N GLY A 358 -4.83 25.60 24.50
CA GLY A 358 -5.66 26.10 25.59
C GLY A 358 -7.16 25.81 25.47
N ILE A 359 -7.60 25.06 24.46
CA ILE A 359 -9.02 24.71 24.23
C ILE A 359 -9.28 23.27 24.61
N GLU A 360 -10.23 23.04 25.52
CA GLU A 360 -10.75 21.70 25.83
C GLU A 360 -11.37 21.06 24.59
N THR A 361 -10.92 19.85 24.30
CA THR A 361 -11.27 19.11 23.10
C THR A 361 -11.56 17.66 23.48
N GLU A 362 -12.57 17.08 22.83
CA GLU A 362 -12.91 15.68 22.93
C GLU A 362 -12.75 15.00 21.57
N LYS A 363 -12.27 13.74 21.57
CA LYS A 363 -12.10 12.91 20.37
C LYS A 363 -12.54 11.49 20.67
N ALA A 364 -13.38 10.92 19.79
CA ALA A 364 -13.78 9.52 19.92
C ALA A 364 -12.59 8.56 19.75
N SER A 365 -11.54 8.95 19.03
CA SER A 365 -10.36 8.11 18.76
C SER A 365 -9.09 8.76 19.28
N ASN A 366 -8.14 7.92 19.73
CA ASN A 366 -6.77 8.35 20.04
C ASN A 366 -5.96 8.72 18.79
N ASN A 367 -6.41 8.29 17.61
CA ASN A 367 -5.87 8.70 16.34
C ASN A 367 -6.87 9.61 15.61
N PHE A 368 -6.48 10.86 15.34
CA PHE A 368 -7.34 11.85 14.69
C PHE A 368 -6.52 12.82 13.85
N GLN A 369 -7.18 13.52 12.92
CA GLN A 369 -6.54 14.46 12.02
C GLN A 369 -6.99 15.89 12.27
N ILE A 370 -6.04 16.83 12.23
CA ILE A 370 -6.27 18.29 12.24
C ILE A 370 -5.32 18.90 11.21
N ASP A 371 -5.85 19.69 10.28
CA ASP A 371 -5.10 20.41 9.24
C ASP A 371 -4.10 19.56 8.43
N GLY A 372 -4.49 18.32 8.08
CA GLY A 372 -3.67 17.40 7.28
C GLY A 372 -2.57 16.68 8.07
N ILE A 373 -2.53 16.85 9.39
CA ILE A 373 -1.65 16.13 10.32
C ILE A 373 -2.47 15.10 11.08
N GLU A 374 -2.02 13.86 11.08
CA GLU A 374 -2.50 12.79 11.93
C GLU A 374 -1.77 12.83 13.28
N TYR A 375 -2.54 12.84 14.35
CA TYR A 375 -2.08 12.84 15.74
C TYR A 375 -2.47 11.53 16.38
N THR A 376 -1.54 10.91 17.08
CA THR A 376 -1.76 9.68 17.85
C THR A 376 -1.44 9.94 19.32
N LEU A 377 -2.47 9.96 20.17
CA LEU A 377 -2.30 10.01 21.61
C LEU A 377 -1.83 8.64 22.11
N LYS A 378 -0.69 8.61 22.82
CA LYS A 378 -0.08 7.37 23.31
C LYS A 378 -0.14 7.26 24.83
N SER A 379 -0.21 8.37 25.56
CA SER A 379 -0.27 8.40 27.02
C SER A 379 -0.86 9.71 27.55
N GLU A 380 -1.38 9.67 28.77
CA GLU A 380 -1.84 10.83 29.53
C GLU A 380 -0.66 11.64 30.06
N PHE A 381 -0.85 12.95 30.21
CA PHE A 381 0.15 13.85 30.79
C PHE A 381 -0.47 15.17 31.26
N SER A 382 0.23 15.85 32.17
CA SER A 382 -0.21 17.09 32.81
C SER A 382 0.33 18.36 32.13
N SER A 383 -0.23 19.53 32.47
CA SER A 383 0.13 20.84 31.89
C SER A 383 1.59 21.28 32.07
N GLY A 384 2.36 20.62 32.94
CA GLY A 384 3.82 20.82 33.05
C GLY A 384 4.64 20.13 31.95
N GLN A 385 4.00 19.35 31.08
CA GLN A 385 4.62 18.51 30.05
C GLN A 385 4.05 18.84 28.66
N ALA A 386 3.71 20.12 28.41
CA ALA A 386 3.12 20.54 27.15
C ALA A 386 3.97 20.09 25.94
N ILE A 387 3.31 19.51 24.94
CA ILE A 387 3.94 18.95 23.75
C ILE A 387 3.71 19.87 22.58
N THR A 388 4.78 20.33 21.96
CA THR A 388 4.72 21.17 20.76
C THR A 388 4.86 20.29 19.53
N VAL A 389 4.00 20.54 18.55
CA VAL A 389 4.05 19.93 17.23
C VAL A 389 4.34 21.02 16.22
N ASP A 390 5.42 20.82 15.47
CA ASP A 390 5.86 21.73 14.42
C ASP A 390 5.67 21.07 13.07
N ALA A 391 4.92 21.73 12.18
CA ALA A 391 4.77 21.34 10.78
C ALA A 391 5.46 22.36 9.89
N LYS A 392 6.30 21.88 8.98
CA LYS A 392 6.97 22.70 7.98
C LYS A 392 7.08 21.99 6.65
N THR A 393 7.25 22.76 5.58
CA THR A 393 7.65 22.22 4.28
C THR A 393 8.98 21.44 4.38
N ASP A 394 9.03 20.25 3.77
CA ASP A 394 10.24 19.42 3.74
C ASP A 394 11.02 19.68 2.44
N VAL A 395 11.81 20.76 2.45
CA VAL A 395 12.60 21.20 1.29
C VAL A 395 13.61 20.13 0.86
N ASP A 396 14.23 19.42 1.80
CA ASP A 396 15.20 18.36 1.51
C ASP A 396 14.53 17.20 0.76
N ALA A 397 13.38 16.72 1.25
CA ALA A 397 12.67 15.63 0.60
C ALA A 397 12.18 15.99 -0.82
N MET A 398 11.74 17.23 -1.03
CA MET A 398 11.35 17.70 -2.37
C MET A 398 12.56 17.88 -3.29
N PHE A 399 13.67 18.39 -2.77
CA PHE A 399 14.92 18.53 -3.51
C PHE A 399 15.41 17.16 -3.98
N ASP A 400 15.53 16.19 -3.06
CA ASP A 400 15.99 14.83 -3.36
C ASP A 400 15.12 14.15 -4.42
N LYS A 401 13.81 14.39 -4.37
CA LYS A 401 12.86 13.88 -5.37
C LYS A 401 13.08 14.48 -6.76
N ILE A 402 13.40 15.78 -6.86
CA ILE A 402 13.76 16.41 -8.14
C ILE A 402 15.10 15.87 -8.65
N ILE A 403 16.08 15.62 -7.77
CA ILE A 403 17.35 14.99 -8.15
C ILE A 403 17.12 13.57 -8.67
N GLU A 404 16.32 12.75 -8.00
CA GLU A 404 16.00 11.40 -8.46
C GLU A 404 15.26 11.43 -9.81
N PHE A 405 14.35 12.39 -10.02
CA PHE A 405 13.73 12.61 -11.33
C PHE A 405 14.78 12.88 -12.41
N MET A 406 15.76 13.75 -12.14
CA MET A 406 16.83 14.06 -13.09
C MET A 406 17.67 12.82 -13.40
N ASP A 407 18.01 12.01 -12.40
CA ASP A 407 18.76 10.77 -12.58
C ASP A 407 18.00 9.74 -13.42
N LYS A 408 16.70 9.55 -13.14
CA LYS A 408 15.85 8.63 -13.92
C LYS A 408 15.67 9.10 -15.36
N TYR A 409 15.49 10.39 -15.57
CA TYR A 409 15.48 10.99 -16.90
C TYR A 409 16.82 10.74 -17.61
N ASN A 410 17.95 11.02 -16.97
CA ASN A 410 19.28 10.85 -17.55
C ASN A 410 19.58 9.39 -17.91
N GLN A 411 19.18 8.43 -17.08
CA GLN A 411 19.31 7.00 -17.36
C GLN A 411 18.51 6.59 -18.61
N LEU A 412 17.29 7.12 -18.77
CA LEU A 412 16.49 6.87 -19.96
C LEU A 412 17.14 7.47 -21.21
N ILE A 413 17.61 8.73 -21.13
CA ILE A 413 18.32 9.40 -22.22
C ILE A 413 19.57 8.60 -22.60
N ASP A 414 20.38 8.16 -21.64
CA ASP A 414 21.57 7.33 -21.89
C ASP A 414 21.24 6.06 -22.65
N LYS A 415 20.20 5.34 -22.20
CA LYS A 415 19.79 4.08 -22.83
C LYS A 415 19.32 4.29 -24.26
N MET A 416 18.49 5.32 -24.50
CA MET A 416 17.95 5.62 -25.82
C MET A 416 19.02 6.17 -26.77
N GLN A 417 19.82 7.14 -26.32
CA GLN A 417 20.91 7.71 -27.09
C GLN A 417 21.92 6.64 -27.47
N GLY A 418 22.29 5.78 -26.51
CA GLY A 418 23.18 4.64 -26.74
C GLY A 418 22.72 3.76 -27.89
N LYS A 419 21.43 3.40 -27.95
CA LYS A 419 20.87 2.58 -29.05
C LYS A 419 20.83 3.30 -30.41
N VAL A 420 20.64 4.62 -30.42
CA VAL A 420 20.54 5.40 -31.66
C VAL A 420 21.92 5.74 -32.23
N GLU A 421 22.93 5.87 -31.38
CA GLU A 421 24.31 6.22 -31.76
C GLU A 421 25.25 5.01 -31.88
N GLU A 422 24.81 3.83 -31.45
CA GLU A 422 25.61 2.60 -31.47
C GLU A 422 26.27 2.34 -32.83
N GLU A 423 27.56 1.97 -32.80
CA GLU A 423 28.30 1.62 -34.00
C GLU A 423 27.72 0.35 -34.64
N LEU A 424 27.53 0.36 -35.96
CA LEU A 424 27.00 -0.79 -36.69
C LEU A 424 28.13 -1.60 -37.32
N TYR A 425 28.38 -2.80 -36.80
CA TYR A 425 29.35 -3.74 -37.35
C TYR A 425 28.76 -4.60 -38.48
N ARG A 426 28.71 -4.05 -39.70
CA ARG A 426 28.07 -4.68 -40.87
C ARG A 426 28.62 -6.07 -41.26
N ASP A 427 29.87 -6.35 -40.93
CA ASP A 427 30.53 -7.61 -41.28
C ASP A 427 30.19 -8.75 -40.31
N TYR A 428 29.57 -8.44 -39.17
CA TYR A 428 29.19 -9.39 -38.14
C TYR A 428 27.70 -9.71 -38.28
N LYS A 429 27.41 -10.75 -39.07
CA LYS A 429 26.06 -11.30 -39.21
C LYS A 429 25.79 -12.31 -38.11
N PRO A 430 24.52 -12.58 -37.76
CA PRO A 430 24.19 -13.66 -36.84
C PRO A 430 24.85 -14.98 -37.25
N LEU A 431 25.46 -15.67 -36.29
CA LEU A 431 26.17 -16.92 -36.57
C LEU A 431 25.17 -18.03 -36.93
N THR A 432 25.51 -18.83 -37.93
CA THR A 432 24.84 -20.11 -38.15
C THR A 432 25.25 -21.13 -37.08
N ASP A 433 24.49 -22.22 -36.95
CA ASP A 433 24.84 -23.29 -36.01
C ASP A 433 26.21 -23.91 -36.34
N GLU A 434 26.51 -24.09 -37.63
CA GLU A 434 27.80 -24.60 -38.10
C GLU A 434 28.96 -23.63 -37.77
N GLU A 435 28.74 -22.33 -37.90
CA GLU A 435 29.74 -21.31 -37.52
C GLU A 435 29.95 -21.29 -36.00
N ARG A 436 28.89 -21.43 -35.20
CA ARG A 436 28.97 -21.51 -33.73
C ARG A 436 29.81 -22.70 -33.27
N GLU A 437 29.60 -23.89 -33.85
CA GLU A 437 30.37 -25.09 -33.50
C GLU A 437 31.88 -24.95 -33.76
N SER A 438 32.26 -24.07 -34.67
CA SER A 438 33.66 -23.81 -35.04
C SER A 438 34.37 -22.77 -34.15
N LEU A 439 33.64 -22.07 -33.29
CA LEU A 439 34.13 -20.96 -32.46
C LEU A 439 34.16 -21.32 -30.97
N SER A 440 35.07 -20.68 -30.22
CA SER A 440 35.04 -20.76 -28.75
C SER A 440 33.93 -19.89 -28.15
N GLU A 441 33.46 -20.21 -26.94
CA GLU A 441 32.39 -19.47 -26.24
C GLU A 441 32.65 -17.95 -26.19
N LYS A 442 33.88 -17.54 -25.89
CA LYS A 442 34.26 -16.12 -25.86
C LYS A 442 34.22 -15.46 -27.24
N GLN A 443 34.55 -16.20 -28.29
CA GLN A 443 34.45 -15.68 -29.66
C GLN A 443 32.99 -15.56 -30.09
N ILE A 444 32.14 -16.51 -29.71
CA ILE A 444 30.69 -16.46 -29.96
C ILE A 444 30.09 -15.23 -29.26
N GLU A 445 30.40 -15.03 -27.97
CA GLU A 445 29.92 -13.88 -27.20
C GLU A 445 30.29 -12.54 -27.86
N GLN A 446 31.56 -12.34 -28.20
CA GLN A 446 32.03 -11.13 -28.88
C GLN A 446 31.41 -10.94 -30.27
N TRP A 447 31.16 -12.03 -30.97
CA TRP A 447 30.53 -11.98 -32.29
C TRP A 447 29.05 -11.61 -32.18
N GLU A 448 28.33 -12.20 -31.24
CA GLU A 448 26.92 -11.88 -30.99
C GLU A 448 26.75 -10.44 -30.49
N GLU A 449 27.63 -9.95 -29.63
CA GLU A 449 27.66 -8.55 -29.20
C GLU A 449 27.78 -7.61 -30.40
N LYS A 450 28.74 -7.86 -31.31
CA LYS A 450 28.89 -7.08 -32.54
C LYS A 450 27.73 -7.25 -33.50
N SER A 451 27.15 -8.44 -33.59
CA SER A 451 26.01 -8.71 -34.49
C SER A 451 24.72 -8.03 -34.03
N LYS A 452 24.59 -7.79 -32.71
CA LYS A 452 23.47 -7.05 -32.10
C LYS A 452 23.69 -5.53 -32.11
N SER A 453 24.88 -5.06 -32.44
CA SER A 453 25.20 -3.64 -32.43
C SER A 453 24.46 -2.85 -33.50
N GLY A 454 23.98 -1.65 -33.16
CA GLY A 454 23.52 -0.67 -34.14
C GLY A 454 22.21 -1.05 -34.85
N LEU A 455 21.43 -2.01 -34.32
CA LEU A 455 20.16 -2.44 -34.90
C LEU A 455 19.09 -1.34 -34.89
N LEU A 456 19.17 -0.44 -33.91
CA LEU A 456 18.34 0.76 -33.76
C LEU A 456 19.08 2.05 -34.08
N ARG A 457 20.25 1.96 -34.74
CA ARG A 457 21.04 3.14 -35.11
C ARG A 457 20.23 4.05 -36.03
N ASN A 458 20.17 5.34 -35.70
CA ASN A 458 19.35 6.34 -36.39
C ASN A 458 17.84 5.97 -36.45
N ASP A 459 17.33 5.18 -35.51
CA ASP A 459 15.91 4.86 -35.49
C ASP A 459 15.06 6.13 -35.35
N SER A 460 14.08 6.28 -36.24
CA SER A 460 13.25 7.48 -36.30
C SER A 460 12.32 7.65 -35.11
N ILE A 461 11.81 6.55 -34.52
CA ILE A 461 10.91 6.62 -33.36
C ILE A 461 11.71 7.11 -32.16
N LEU A 462 12.87 6.49 -31.90
CA LEU A 462 13.74 6.87 -30.79
C LEU A 462 14.31 8.27 -30.95
N SER A 463 14.82 8.63 -32.13
CA SER A 463 15.37 9.96 -32.40
C SER A 463 14.33 11.07 -32.22
N ASN A 464 13.10 10.87 -32.72
CA ASN A 464 12.02 11.83 -32.52
C ASN A 464 11.62 11.95 -31.06
N THR A 465 11.55 10.82 -30.34
CA THR A 465 11.24 10.81 -28.90
C THR A 465 12.28 11.57 -28.09
N LEU A 466 13.58 11.36 -28.37
CA LEU A 466 14.68 12.11 -27.74
C LEU A 466 14.55 13.62 -27.97
N ASN A 467 14.22 14.03 -29.20
CA ASN A 467 14.00 15.44 -29.52
C ASN A 467 12.77 16.03 -28.81
N GLU A 468 11.68 15.28 -28.73
CA GLU A 468 10.45 15.69 -28.02
C GLU A 468 10.66 15.80 -26.50
N LEU A 469 11.42 14.87 -25.90
CA LEU A 469 11.82 14.94 -24.49
C LEU A 469 12.72 16.15 -24.21
N ARG A 470 13.68 16.44 -25.09
CA ARG A 470 14.52 17.64 -25.00
C ARG A 470 13.71 18.93 -25.15
N ALA A 471 12.70 18.94 -26.01
CA ALA A 471 11.80 20.09 -26.14
C ALA A 471 10.97 20.30 -24.86
N ALA A 472 10.47 19.23 -24.25
CA ALA A 472 9.66 19.29 -23.03
C ALA A 472 10.39 19.90 -21.83
N THR A 473 11.73 19.76 -21.75
CA THR A 473 12.55 20.31 -20.65
C THR A 473 12.95 21.76 -20.83
N TYR A 474 13.13 22.22 -22.08
CA TYR A 474 13.61 23.58 -22.36
C TYR A 474 12.49 24.59 -22.67
N GLN A 475 11.34 24.14 -23.16
CA GLN A 475 10.22 25.04 -23.46
C GLN A 475 9.63 25.64 -22.16
N PRO A 476 9.38 26.95 -22.11
CA PRO A 476 8.63 27.55 -21.01
C PRO A 476 7.22 26.93 -20.85
N VAL A 477 6.67 27.04 -19.65
CA VAL A 477 5.30 26.66 -19.31
C VAL A 477 4.49 27.95 -19.16
N ASP A 478 3.60 28.17 -20.11
CA ASP A 478 2.77 29.37 -20.18
C ASP A 478 1.82 29.44 -18.97
N GLY A 479 1.53 30.65 -18.50
CA GLY A 479 0.56 30.88 -17.43
C GLY A 479 1.10 30.72 -16.00
N LEU A 480 2.41 30.52 -15.80
CA LEU A 480 3.05 30.46 -14.47
C LEU A 480 3.53 31.82 -13.92
N GLY A 481 3.27 32.93 -14.61
CA GLY A 481 3.88 34.21 -14.27
C GLY A 481 5.38 34.24 -14.60
N ASN A 482 5.96 35.44 -14.71
CA ASN A 482 7.26 35.66 -15.39
C ASN A 482 8.53 35.17 -14.64
N LEU A 483 8.43 34.42 -13.54
CA LEU A 483 9.59 34.13 -12.68
C LEU A 483 9.97 32.65 -12.57
N LEU A 484 9.06 31.69 -12.82
CA LEU A 484 9.30 30.24 -12.66
C LEU A 484 8.64 29.42 -13.78
N ASP A 485 8.81 29.84 -15.03
CA ASP A 485 8.19 29.18 -16.19
C ASP A 485 9.07 28.09 -16.85
N ASN A 486 10.31 27.88 -16.41
CA ASN A 486 11.21 26.88 -16.98
C ASN A 486 12.23 26.32 -15.96
N LEU A 487 12.86 25.18 -16.29
CA LEU A 487 13.84 24.51 -15.41
C LEU A 487 15.05 25.39 -15.05
N THR A 488 15.48 26.27 -15.96
CA THR A 488 16.66 27.11 -15.71
C THR A 488 16.39 28.17 -14.64
N ALA A 489 15.12 28.57 -14.46
CA ALA A 489 14.70 29.48 -13.40
C ALA A 489 14.91 28.88 -12.00
N ILE A 490 14.74 27.55 -11.87
CA ILE A 490 14.99 26.82 -10.62
C ILE A 490 16.40 26.21 -10.55
N GLY A 491 17.31 26.59 -11.44
CA GLY A 491 18.71 26.14 -11.38
C GLY A 491 19.00 24.77 -12.00
N ILE A 492 18.10 24.24 -12.83
CA ILE A 492 18.30 23.00 -13.59
C ILE A 492 18.52 23.36 -15.07
N VAL A 493 19.58 22.82 -15.67
CA VAL A 493 19.95 23.07 -17.07
C VAL A 493 20.13 21.76 -17.83
N THR A 494 20.09 21.85 -19.15
CA THR A 494 20.48 20.73 -20.02
C THR A 494 21.98 20.74 -20.27
N SER A 495 22.54 19.55 -20.52
CA SER A 495 23.95 19.39 -20.88
C SER A 495 24.32 20.22 -22.12
N LYS A 496 25.52 20.81 -22.08
CA LYS A 496 26.06 21.61 -23.19
C LYS A 496 26.50 20.73 -24.36
N ASP A 497 26.91 19.49 -24.09
CA ASP A 497 27.28 18.55 -25.12
C ASP A 497 26.02 18.05 -25.84
N TYR A 498 25.99 18.26 -27.16
CA TYR A 498 24.89 17.81 -28.00
C TYR A 498 24.79 16.28 -28.03
N LEU A 499 25.91 15.57 -27.87
CA LEU A 499 25.98 14.11 -27.85
C LEU A 499 25.42 13.51 -26.57
N GLU A 500 25.30 14.30 -25.50
CA GLU A 500 24.70 13.84 -24.24
C GLU A 500 23.16 13.86 -24.27
N GLY A 501 22.52 14.01 -25.44
CA GLY A 501 21.09 13.80 -25.61
C GLY A 501 20.17 14.76 -24.84
N GLY A 502 20.70 15.85 -24.26
CA GLY A 502 19.92 16.78 -23.46
C GLY A 502 19.66 16.31 -22.03
N LYS A 503 20.61 15.60 -21.42
CA LYS A 503 20.64 15.28 -19.98
C LYS A 503 20.42 16.51 -19.10
N LEU A 504 19.79 16.32 -17.95
CA LEU A 504 19.57 17.35 -16.95
C LEU A 504 20.71 17.33 -15.93
N LEU A 505 21.19 18.51 -15.56
CA LEU A 505 22.12 18.69 -14.45
C LEU A 505 21.75 19.94 -13.65
N LEU A 506 22.18 19.98 -12.38
CA LEU A 506 22.19 21.23 -11.63
C LEU A 506 23.15 22.19 -12.31
N ASP A 507 22.72 23.42 -12.50
CA ASP A 507 23.50 24.43 -13.20
C ASP A 507 24.85 24.66 -12.48
N PRO A 508 25.98 24.34 -13.15
CA PRO A 508 27.30 24.48 -12.55
C PRO A 508 27.74 25.95 -12.48
N GLU A 509 27.02 26.84 -13.17
CA GLU A 509 27.32 28.27 -13.17
C GLU A 509 26.54 29.01 -12.08
N ILE A 510 27.23 29.96 -11.46
CA ILE A 510 26.61 30.92 -10.53
C ILE A 510 25.88 31.97 -11.36
N ARG A 511 24.56 32.09 -11.16
CA ARG A 511 23.68 32.97 -11.94
C ARG A 511 22.68 33.73 -11.07
N GLY A 512 21.89 34.60 -11.71
CA GLY A 512 20.87 35.43 -11.06
C GLY A 512 21.44 36.64 -10.31
N GLU A 513 20.55 37.51 -9.86
CA GLU A 513 20.92 38.72 -9.11
C GLU A 513 21.63 38.38 -7.79
N GLU A 514 21.23 37.29 -7.15
CA GLU A 514 21.73 36.85 -5.85
C GLU A 514 23.00 36.00 -5.93
N ARG A 515 23.49 35.70 -7.14
CA ARG A 515 24.71 34.91 -7.37
C ARG A 515 24.69 33.55 -6.66
N LEU A 516 23.65 32.76 -6.95
CA LEU A 516 23.43 31.42 -6.39
C LEU A 516 23.84 30.32 -7.40
N THR A 517 24.27 29.17 -6.87
CA THR A 517 24.46 27.91 -7.62
C THR A 517 23.12 27.34 -8.11
N GLY A 518 23.15 26.31 -8.96
CA GLY A 518 21.93 25.58 -9.36
C GLY A 518 21.18 24.97 -8.17
N GLU A 519 21.92 24.32 -7.25
CA GLU A 519 21.35 23.74 -6.03
C GLU A 519 20.68 24.78 -5.13
N GLU A 520 21.37 25.89 -4.86
CA GLU A 520 20.83 26.95 -3.99
C GLU A 520 19.57 27.58 -4.58
N ARG A 521 19.52 27.78 -5.92
CA ARG A 521 18.31 28.27 -6.59
C ARG A 521 17.15 27.30 -6.47
N LEU A 522 17.40 26.00 -6.63
CA LEU A 522 16.35 24.98 -6.50
C LEU A 522 15.80 24.96 -5.07
N ARG A 523 16.68 24.90 -4.07
CA ARG A 523 16.31 24.92 -2.65
C ARG A 523 15.53 26.18 -2.30
N LYS A 524 15.98 27.34 -2.77
CA LYS A 524 15.30 28.60 -2.56
C LYS A 524 13.90 28.62 -3.19
N ALA A 525 13.75 28.15 -4.43
CA ALA A 525 12.44 28.08 -5.08
C ALA A 525 11.46 27.17 -4.31
N LEU A 526 11.94 26.03 -3.81
CA LEU A 526 11.17 25.11 -2.98
C LEU A 526 10.82 25.69 -1.60
N GLU A 527 11.68 26.54 -1.03
CA GLU A 527 11.43 27.21 0.25
C GLU A 527 10.44 28.38 0.11
N GLU A 528 10.58 29.20 -0.92
CA GLU A 528 9.74 30.39 -1.12
C GLU A 528 8.36 30.07 -1.69
N ASN A 529 8.28 29.16 -2.67
CA ASN A 529 7.01 28.81 -3.32
C ASN A 529 7.02 27.38 -3.89
N PRO A 530 6.87 26.35 -3.02
CA PRO A 530 6.88 24.96 -3.45
C PRO A 530 5.74 24.63 -4.42
N ASN A 531 4.60 25.31 -4.32
CA ASN A 531 3.47 25.15 -5.23
C ASN A 531 3.80 25.62 -6.65
N ALA A 532 4.50 26.76 -6.80
CA ALA A 532 4.95 27.21 -8.12
C ALA A 532 5.95 26.23 -8.76
N VAL A 533 6.82 25.60 -7.96
CA VAL A 533 7.69 24.53 -8.45
C VAL A 533 6.86 23.32 -8.86
N PHE A 534 5.87 22.90 -8.06
CA PHE A 534 4.96 21.82 -8.43
C PHE A 534 4.21 22.11 -9.74
N ASP A 535 3.69 23.33 -9.91
CA ASP A 535 2.98 23.75 -11.12
C ASP A 535 3.91 23.78 -12.35
N LEU A 536 5.19 24.17 -12.20
CA LEU A 536 6.18 24.06 -13.28
C LEU A 536 6.28 22.62 -13.83
N PHE A 537 6.20 21.63 -12.95
CA PHE A 537 6.22 20.23 -13.35
C PHE A 537 4.83 19.72 -13.81
N ASN A 538 3.73 20.15 -13.18
CA ASN A 538 2.44 19.46 -13.26
C ASN A 538 1.23 20.35 -13.60
N LYS A 539 1.46 21.58 -14.07
CA LYS A 539 0.36 22.46 -14.47
C LYS A 539 -0.51 21.78 -15.53
N ASN A 540 -1.80 21.70 -15.25
CA ASN A 540 -2.78 21.27 -16.22
C ASN A 540 -2.96 22.34 -17.30
N GLY A 541 -2.99 21.92 -18.56
CA GLY A 541 -3.21 22.80 -19.70
C GLY A 541 -3.80 22.05 -20.89
N ASP A 542 -4.61 22.73 -21.67
CA ASP A 542 -5.20 22.17 -22.89
C ASP A 542 -4.16 22.20 -24.03
N ALA A 543 -3.42 23.31 -24.14
CA ALA A 543 -2.34 23.46 -25.11
C ALA A 543 -1.01 22.92 -24.56
N THR A 544 -0.16 22.37 -25.43
CA THR A 544 1.16 21.84 -25.03
C THR A 544 2.03 22.88 -24.30
N ALA A 545 1.95 24.16 -24.68
CA ALA A 545 2.72 25.22 -24.01
C ALA A 545 2.23 25.50 -22.58
N GLU A 546 0.97 25.21 -22.27
CA GLU A 546 0.37 25.43 -20.95
C GLU A 546 0.60 24.26 -19.99
N LYS A 547 0.93 23.09 -20.52
CA LYS A 547 1.18 21.86 -19.75
C LYS A 547 2.53 21.92 -19.04
N GLY A 548 2.55 21.44 -17.80
CA GLY A 548 3.76 21.24 -17.02
C GLY A 548 4.74 20.25 -17.68
N ILE A 549 5.99 20.31 -17.25
CA ILE A 549 7.08 19.50 -17.83
C ILE A 549 6.80 17.99 -17.75
N VAL A 550 6.32 17.51 -16.60
CA VAL A 550 6.00 16.09 -16.39
C VAL A 550 4.89 15.65 -17.32
N ASP A 551 3.81 16.43 -17.44
CA ASP A 551 2.72 16.08 -18.35
C ASP A 551 3.17 16.04 -19.81
N ARG A 552 3.99 17.00 -20.25
CA ARG A 552 4.59 16.98 -21.59
C ARG A 552 5.46 15.74 -21.80
N MET A 553 6.29 15.38 -20.84
CA MET A 553 7.12 14.18 -20.91
C MET A 553 6.25 12.92 -20.99
N ARG A 554 5.25 12.78 -20.14
CA ARG A 554 4.38 11.60 -20.11
C ARG A 554 3.60 11.43 -21.41
N ASP A 555 3.13 12.52 -22.01
CA ASP A 555 2.50 12.49 -23.35
C ASP A 555 3.49 11.97 -24.40
N THR A 556 4.73 12.47 -24.41
CA THR A 556 5.81 11.99 -25.29
C THR A 556 6.11 10.51 -25.08
N LEU A 557 6.26 10.07 -23.82
CA LEU A 557 6.55 8.68 -23.46
C LEU A 557 5.43 7.74 -23.93
N LYS A 558 4.16 8.11 -23.70
CA LYS A 558 3.01 7.30 -24.14
C LYS A 558 2.92 7.22 -25.67
N SER A 559 3.19 8.31 -26.37
CA SER A 559 3.26 8.35 -27.83
C SER A 559 4.36 7.43 -28.36
N ALA A 560 5.56 7.49 -27.77
CA ALA A 560 6.67 6.61 -28.10
C ALA A 560 6.33 5.14 -27.84
N GLN A 561 5.78 4.81 -26.66
CA GLN A 561 5.36 3.46 -26.31
C GLN A 561 4.33 2.90 -27.30
N SER A 562 3.37 3.72 -27.73
CA SER A 562 2.39 3.31 -28.74
C SER A 562 3.06 2.98 -30.08
N LYS A 563 3.94 3.86 -30.58
CA LYS A 563 4.66 3.66 -31.84
C LYS A 563 5.57 2.43 -31.79
N ILE A 564 6.28 2.23 -30.68
CA ILE A 564 7.11 1.05 -30.47
C ILE A 564 6.26 -0.22 -30.41
N THR A 565 5.13 -0.18 -29.71
CA THR A 565 4.20 -1.33 -29.65
C THR A 565 3.66 -1.70 -31.03
N GLU A 566 3.35 -0.72 -31.89
CA GLU A 566 2.93 -0.98 -33.28
C GLU A 566 4.06 -1.59 -34.13
N ARG A 567 5.31 -1.22 -33.86
CA ARG A 567 6.48 -1.75 -34.58
C ARG A 567 6.89 -3.15 -34.09
N ALA A 568 6.98 -3.38 -32.79
CA ALA A 568 7.62 -4.56 -32.17
C ALA A 568 6.69 -5.41 -31.27
N GLY A 569 5.45 -4.97 -31.05
CA GLY A 569 4.50 -5.65 -30.18
C GLY A 569 4.91 -5.63 -28.69
N LYS A 570 4.06 -6.25 -27.86
CA LYS A 570 4.35 -6.58 -26.47
C LYS A 570 4.71 -8.07 -26.37
N ASP A 571 5.17 -8.52 -25.21
CA ASP A 571 5.49 -9.93 -24.99
C ASP A 571 4.28 -10.86 -25.19
N SER A 572 3.07 -10.37 -24.92
CA SER A 572 1.82 -11.10 -25.14
C SER A 572 1.23 -10.96 -26.56
N SER A 573 1.89 -10.21 -27.45
CA SER A 573 1.38 -9.97 -28.81
C SER A 573 1.61 -11.16 -29.73
N VAL A 574 0.59 -11.48 -30.54
CA VAL A 574 0.70 -12.44 -31.65
C VAL A 574 1.44 -11.76 -32.82
N LEU A 575 2.25 -12.52 -33.57
CA LEU A 575 3.11 -12.00 -34.65
C LEU A 575 2.35 -11.13 -35.67
N ASP A 576 1.13 -11.52 -36.04
CA ASP A 576 0.35 -10.79 -37.05
C ASP A 576 -0.19 -9.43 -36.58
N GLN A 577 0.02 -9.05 -35.31
CA GLN A 577 -0.53 -7.82 -34.73
C GLN A 577 0.39 -6.59 -34.89
N TYR A 578 1.67 -6.79 -35.22
CA TYR A 578 2.67 -5.70 -35.26
C TYR A 578 3.63 -5.85 -36.44
N THR A 579 4.38 -4.79 -36.75
CA THR A 579 5.09 -4.68 -38.02
C THR A 579 6.20 -5.72 -38.16
N ILE A 580 7.13 -5.81 -37.21
CA ILE A 580 8.22 -6.79 -37.24
C ILE A 580 7.67 -8.21 -37.16
N GLY A 581 6.56 -8.44 -36.46
CA GLY A 581 5.94 -9.76 -36.38
C GLY A 581 5.44 -10.24 -37.73
N LYS A 582 4.82 -9.37 -38.53
CA LYS A 582 4.44 -9.69 -39.93
C LYS A 582 5.65 -9.90 -40.84
N GLU A 583 6.75 -9.20 -40.61
CA GLU A 583 8.02 -9.40 -41.33
C GLU A 583 8.60 -10.79 -41.00
N LEU A 584 8.56 -11.19 -39.72
CA LEU A 584 8.97 -12.52 -39.26
C LEU A 584 8.10 -13.63 -39.85
N THR A 585 6.76 -13.50 -39.85
CA THR A 585 5.86 -14.51 -40.44
C THR A 585 6.19 -14.74 -41.92
N ARG A 586 6.40 -13.68 -42.70
CA ARG A 586 6.76 -13.81 -44.13
C ARG A 586 8.11 -14.49 -44.33
N LEU A 587 9.08 -14.15 -43.48
CA LEU A 587 10.41 -14.73 -43.57
C LEU A 587 10.42 -16.21 -43.19
N GLU A 588 9.57 -16.62 -42.25
CA GLU A 588 9.32 -18.03 -41.93
C GLU A 588 8.69 -18.78 -43.10
N GLU A 589 7.75 -18.17 -43.82
CA GLU A 589 7.19 -18.73 -45.06
C GLU A 589 8.27 -18.87 -46.16
N ASP A 590 9.10 -17.84 -46.36
CA ASP A 590 10.20 -17.86 -47.33
C ASP A 590 11.26 -18.93 -47.00
N ILE A 591 11.57 -19.11 -45.71
CA ILE A 591 12.46 -20.17 -45.21
C ILE A 591 11.88 -21.53 -45.57
N TYR A 592 10.63 -21.78 -45.21
CA TYR A 592 9.94 -23.05 -45.47
C TYR A 592 9.90 -23.40 -46.97
N ASP A 593 9.51 -22.45 -47.82
CA ASP A 593 9.45 -22.64 -49.27
C ASP A 593 10.83 -22.92 -49.88
N PHE A 594 11.87 -22.33 -49.31
CA PHE A 594 13.25 -22.53 -49.76
C PHE A 594 13.82 -23.87 -49.29
N GLU A 595 13.53 -24.31 -48.07
CA GLU A 595 13.85 -25.66 -47.59
C GLU A 595 13.25 -26.74 -48.51
N GLU A 596 11.97 -26.60 -48.85
CA GLU A 596 11.27 -27.45 -49.82
C GLU A 596 11.93 -27.43 -51.20
N LYS A 597 12.43 -26.27 -51.63
CA LYS A 597 13.19 -26.13 -52.89
C LYS A 597 14.54 -26.86 -52.81
N LEU A 598 15.25 -26.77 -51.69
CA LEU A 598 16.55 -27.44 -51.49
C LEU A 598 16.40 -28.95 -51.57
N ILE A 599 15.36 -29.53 -50.97
CA ILE A 599 15.06 -30.97 -51.07
C ILE A 599 14.92 -31.38 -52.55
N ARG A 600 14.15 -30.62 -53.34
CA ARG A 600 13.98 -30.90 -54.79
C ARG A 600 15.28 -30.77 -55.59
N ILE A 601 16.14 -29.82 -55.23
CA ILE A 601 17.45 -29.62 -55.85
C ILE A 601 18.38 -30.79 -55.52
N GLU A 602 18.43 -31.21 -54.25
CA GLU A 602 19.24 -32.34 -53.81
C GLU A 602 18.82 -33.63 -54.55
N ASP A 603 17.53 -33.91 -54.62
CA ASP A 603 16.97 -35.04 -55.37
C ASP A 603 17.30 -34.98 -56.88
N ARG A 604 17.39 -33.77 -57.46
CA ARG A 604 17.82 -33.60 -58.85
C ARG A 604 19.29 -33.96 -59.00
N TYR A 605 20.18 -33.42 -58.15
CA TYR A 605 21.60 -33.75 -58.20
C TYR A 605 21.84 -35.24 -58.04
N TRP A 606 21.20 -35.88 -57.05
CA TRP A 606 21.29 -37.33 -56.88
C TRP A 606 20.83 -38.10 -58.12
N ARG A 607 19.76 -37.69 -58.79
CA ARG A 607 19.30 -38.32 -60.05
C ARG A 607 20.32 -38.15 -61.18
N GLU A 608 20.90 -36.98 -61.33
CA GLU A 608 21.92 -36.69 -62.35
C GLU A 608 23.20 -37.50 -62.12
N PHE A 609 23.71 -37.55 -60.88
CA PHE A 609 24.88 -38.35 -60.54
C PHE A 609 24.61 -39.86 -60.67
N THR A 610 23.44 -40.34 -60.27
CA THR A 610 23.06 -41.76 -60.46
C THR A 610 22.99 -42.12 -61.96
N ALA A 611 22.45 -41.22 -62.80
CA ALA A 611 22.39 -41.44 -64.25
C ALA A 611 23.80 -41.46 -64.87
N MET A 612 24.68 -40.57 -64.41
CA MET A 612 26.09 -40.52 -64.82
C MET A 612 26.84 -41.80 -64.42
N GLU A 613 26.67 -42.29 -63.19
CA GLU A 613 27.27 -43.54 -62.73
C GLU A 613 26.83 -44.74 -63.57
N LYS A 614 25.53 -44.80 -63.92
CA LYS A 614 25.00 -45.83 -64.82
C LYS A 614 25.61 -45.73 -66.23
N ALA A 615 25.73 -44.53 -66.77
CA ALA A 615 26.34 -44.31 -68.08
C ALA A 615 27.84 -44.70 -68.06
N MET A 616 28.56 -44.36 -67.00
CA MET A 616 29.96 -44.75 -66.81
C MET A 616 30.13 -46.26 -66.64
N GLN A 617 29.25 -46.95 -65.90
CA GLN A 617 29.23 -48.41 -65.84
C GLN A 617 29.00 -49.06 -67.21
N GLN A 618 28.08 -48.51 -68.00
CA GLN A 618 27.83 -48.97 -69.37
C GLN A 618 29.03 -48.71 -70.27
N TYR A 619 29.69 -47.56 -70.13
CA TYR A 619 30.89 -47.24 -70.89
C TYR A 619 32.06 -48.15 -70.53
N ASN A 620 32.34 -48.34 -69.23
CA ASN A 620 33.39 -49.23 -68.76
C ASN A 620 33.14 -50.68 -69.22
N SER A 621 31.89 -51.17 -69.14
CA SER A 621 31.57 -52.52 -69.65
C SER A 621 31.70 -52.64 -71.18
N GLN A 622 31.41 -51.59 -71.96
CA GLN A 622 31.67 -51.58 -73.41
C GLN A 622 33.17 -51.50 -73.74
N ALA A 623 33.94 -50.69 -72.99
CA ALA A 623 35.38 -50.61 -73.13
C ALA A 623 36.04 -51.95 -72.80
N ASP A 624 35.62 -52.61 -71.71
CA ASP A 624 36.09 -53.94 -71.34
C ASP A 624 35.75 -54.99 -72.40
N TYR A 625 34.53 -54.93 -72.98
CA TYR A 625 34.13 -55.79 -74.10
C TYR A 625 35.01 -55.57 -75.34
N LEU A 626 35.28 -54.32 -75.70
CA LEU A 626 36.17 -53.96 -76.81
C LEU A 626 37.60 -54.46 -76.57
N VAL A 627 38.15 -54.24 -75.38
CA VAL A 627 39.48 -54.72 -75.00
C VAL A 627 39.54 -56.25 -75.07
N GLN A 628 38.55 -56.96 -74.52
CA GLN A 628 38.46 -58.43 -74.62
C GLN A 628 38.39 -58.90 -76.08
N SER A 629 37.61 -58.23 -76.93
CA SER A 629 37.50 -58.57 -78.35
C SER A 629 38.79 -58.36 -79.14
N LEU A 630 39.58 -57.34 -78.78
CA LEU A 630 40.88 -57.05 -79.39
C LEU A 630 41.95 -58.05 -78.94
N THR A 631 41.94 -58.48 -77.67
CA THR A 631 42.85 -59.53 -77.18
C THR A 631 42.54 -60.94 -77.69
N GLN A 632 41.32 -61.22 -78.17
CA GLN A 632 40.99 -62.53 -78.77
C GLN A 632 41.33 -62.62 -80.27
N GLN A 633 41.71 -61.50 -80.92
CA GLN A 633 42.11 -61.47 -82.34
C GLN A 633 43.63 -61.40 -82.58
N SER A 634 44.42 -61.38 -81.51
CA SER A 634 45.88 -61.52 -81.50
C SER A 634 46.26 -62.88 -80.94
#